data_AF-A0A069D2V2-F1
#
_entry.id   AF-A0A069D2V2-F1
#
_cell.length_a   1.000
_cell.length_b   1.000
_cell.length_c   1.000
_cell.angle_alpha   90.00
_cell.angle_beta   90.00
_cell.angle_gamma   90.00
#
_symmetry.space_group_name_H-M   'P 1'
#
loop_
_entity.id
_entity.type
_entity.pdbx_description
1 polymer ?
#
loop_
_entity_poly.entity_id
_entity_poly.type
_entity_poly.pdbx_seq_one_letter_code
_entity_poly.pdbx_strand_id
1 'polypeptide(L)'
;MNKHETDFLIEEITRHLGAKRDGGNKNLIARCPYCGKEDKYGIYIGKETLRKKPFMAHCFSCGRSTLTRDKLLEEIGRPDLMITPTADLSAPLNANLLFPLDNEEEIDDTLGIVELPDFYRQVYTHPYLKARGFVYDDYEQFPVGITAG
;
A
#
# COMPACT_ATOMS: atom_id res chain seq x y z
N MET A 1 -7.02 17.18 4.74
CA MET A 1 -5.77 17.89 4.40
C MET A 1 -5.42 18.76 5.58
N ASN A 2 -4.29 18.47 6.22
CA ASN A 2 -3.83 19.24 7.37
C ASN A 2 -3.31 20.61 6.88
N LYS A 3 -3.35 21.63 7.73
CA LYS A 3 -2.87 22.97 7.37
C LYS A 3 -1.40 22.92 6.94
N HIS A 4 -0.58 22.16 7.66
CA HIS A 4 0.83 21.94 7.37
C HIS A 4 1.08 21.31 5.99
N GLU A 5 0.30 20.30 5.60
CA GLU A 5 0.41 19.67 4.26
C GLU A 5 0.05 20.65 3.15
N THR A 6 -0.96 21.48 3.40
CA THR A 6 -1.43 22.47 2.43
C THR A 6 -0.37 23.55 2.23
N ASP A 7 0.22 24.04 3.31
CA ASP A 7 1.31 25.02 3.26
C ASP A 7 2.56 24.45 2.57
N PHE A 8 2.93 23.19 2.88
CA PHE A 8 4.03 22.49 2.21
C PHE A 8 3.83 22.37 0.70
N LEU A 9 2.63 21.97 0.26
CA LEU A 9 2.31 21.89 -1.16
C LEU A 9 2.35 23.25 -1.85
N ILE A 10 1.88 24.31 -1.19
CA ILE A 10 1.96 25.67 -1.72
C ILE A 10 3.43 26.08 -1.92
N GLU A 11 4.31 25.79 -0.95
CA GLU A 11 5.74 26.09 -1.07
C GLU A 11 6.41 25.32 -2.20
N GLU A 12 6.16 24.01 -2.31
CA GLU A 12 6.76 23.16 -3.35
C GLU A 12 6.30 23.56 -4.76
N ILE A 13 5.01 23.81 -4.95
CA ILE A 13 4.47 24.30 -6.23
C ILE A 13 5.05 25.68 -6.57
N THR A 14 5.21 26.54 -5.56
CA THR A 14 5.82 27.86 -5.73
C THR A 14 7.26 27.76 -6.21
N ARG A 15 8.08 26.90 -5.60
CA ARG A 15 9.48 26.67 -6.02
C ARG A 15 9.56 26.08 -7.43
N HIS A 16 8.72 25.08 -7.73
CA HIS A 16 8.74 24.35 -9.00
C HIS A 16 8.36 25.24 -10.19
N LEU A 17 7.31 26.05 -10.04
CA LEU A 17 6.80 26.88 -11.13
C LEU A 17 7.32 28.32 -11.10
N GLY A 18 8.15 28.68 -10.12
CA GLY A 18 8.54 30.08 -9.88
C GLY A 18 7.33 30.98 -9.62
N ALA A 19 6.29 30.45 -8.99
CA ALA A 19 5.02 31.14 -8.84
C ALA A 19 5.08 32.24 -7.77
N LYS A 20 4.20 33.24 -7.88
CA LYS A 20 4.05 34.32 -6.88
C LYS A 20 2.63 34.33 -6.37
N ARG A 21 2.44 34.71 -5.10
CA ARG A 21 1.10 34.93 -4.57
C ARG A 21 0.49 36.17 -5.22
N ASP A 22 -0.75 36.03 -5.66
CA ASP A 22 -1.60 37.13 -6.10
C ASP A 22 -1.85 38.11 -4.94
N GLY A 23 -2.19 39.37 -5.23
CA GLY A 23 -2.44 40.40 -4.21
C GLY A 23 -3.56 40.04 -3.24
N GLY A 24 -4.50 39.18 -3.66
CA GLY A 24 -5.54 38.63 -2.80
C GLY A 24 -5.14 37.41 -1.96
N ASN A 25 -3.89 36.92 -2.07
CA ASN A 25 -3.35 35.72 -1.41
C ASN A 25 -4.18 34.43 -1.59
N LYS A 26 -5.06 34.39 -2.61
CA LYS A 26 -5.94 33.25 -2.90
C LYS A 26 -5.48 32.43 -4.11
N ASN A 27 -4.53 32.95 -4.88
CA ASN A 27 -4.00 32.30 -6.07
C ASN A 27 -2.48 32.39 -6.10
N LEU A 28 -1.84 31.39 -6.70
CA LEU A 28 -0.48 31.45 -7.21
C LEU A 28 -0.54 31.81 -8.69
N ILE A 29 0.28 32.75 -9.12
CA ILE A 29 0.43 33.18 -10.51
C ILE A 29 1.81 32.72 -10.97
N ALA A 30 1.85 31.95 -12.05
CA ALA A 30 3.07 31.38 -12.61
C ALA A 30 3.12 31.50 -14.13
N ARG A 31 4.29 31.16 -14.68
CA ARG A 31 4.44 30.90 -16.11
C ARG A 31 3.66 29.63 -16.48
N CYS A 32 2.90 29.70 -17.57
CA CYS A 32 2.10 28.57 -18.01
C CYS A 32 2.99 27.44 -18.54
N PRO A 33 2.88 26.20 -18.00
CA PRO A 33 3.67 25.07 -18.46
C PRO A 33 3.29 24.63 -19.89
N TYR A 34 2.10 24.98 -20.39
CA TYR A 34 1.65 24.56 -21.73
C TYR A 34 1.99 25.56 -22.84
N CYS A 35 1.74 26.85 -22.62
CA CYS A 35 1.94 27.87 -23.64
C CYS A 35 3.14 28.80 -23.38
N GLY A 36 3.84 28.61 -22.26
CA GLY A 36 5.06 29.34 -21.94
C GLY A 36 4.88 30.82 -21.58
N LYS A 37 3.65 31.34 -21.59
CA LYS A 37 3.38 32.75 -21.26
C LYS A 37 3.49 33.00 -19.76
N GLU A 38 4.20 34.06 -19.41
CA GLU A 38 4.41 34.51 -18.03
C GLU A 38 3.14 35.14 -17.45
N ASP A 39 2.96 35.00 -16.14
CA ASP A 39 1.85 35.59 -15.36
C ASP A 39 0.43 35.28 -15.87
N LYS A 40 0.27 34.18 -16.62
CA LYS A 40 -1.03 33.74 -17.15
C LYS A 40 -1.54 32.44 -16.55
N TYR A 41 -0.79 31.77 -15.70
CA TYR A 41 -1.22 30.52 -15.08
C TYR A 41 -1.59 30.71 -13.61
N GLY A 42 -2.89 30.68 -13.32
CA GLY A 42 -3.41 30.86 -11.96
C GLY A 42 -3.74 29.53 -11.32
N ILE A 43 -3.20 29.26 -10.13
CA ILE A 43 -3.50 28.08 -9.29
C ILE A 43 -4.20 28.55 -8.03
N TYR A 44 -5.42 28.09 -7.77
CA TYR A 44 -6.21 28.48 -6.61
C TYR A 44 -5.68 27.81 -5.33
N ILE A 45 -5.37 28.59 -4.29
CA ILE A 45 -4.88 28.10 -2.99
C ILE A 45 -5.77 28.54 -1.82
N GLY A 46 -6.93 29.14 -2.12
CA GLY A 46 -7.90 29.57 -1.12
C GLY A 46 -8.72 28.42 -0.53
N LYS A 47 -9.59 28.76 0.43
CA LYS A 47 -10.56 27.82 1.02
C LYS A 47 -11.48 27.23 -0.06
N GLU A 48 -11.83 25.96 0.07
CA GLU A 48 -12.77 25.31 -0.83
C GLU A 48 -14.13 26.01 -0.81
N THR A 49 -14.73 26.15 -1.99
CA THR A 49 -16.07 26.70 -2.19
C THR A 49 -16.82 25.83 -3.19
N LEU A 50 -18.15 26.01 -3.29
CA LEU A 50 -18.99 25.28 -4.25
C LEU A 50 -18.50 25.36 -5.71
N ARG A 51 -17.76 26.42 -6.08
CA ARG A 51 -17.28 26.64 -7.46
C ARG A 51 -15.78 26.37 -7.64
N LYS A 52 -14.99 26.42 -6.57
CA LYS A 52 -13.52 26.34 -6.64
C LYS A 52 -12.98 25.41 -5.58
N LYS A 53 -12.32 24.36 -6.04
CA LYS A 53 -11.52 23.44 -5.22
C LYS A 53 -10.08 23.94 -5.12
N PRO A 54 -9.42 23.75 -3.97
CA PRO A 54 -8.00 24.06 -3.82
C PRO A 54 -7.17 23.29 -4.85
N PHE A 55 -6.11 23.95 -5.33
CA PHE A 55 -5.20 23.52 -6.40
C PHE A 55 -5.82 23.37 -7.79
N MET A 56 -7.02 23.92 -8.04
CA MET A 56 -7.49 24.10 -9.42
C MET A 56 -6.61 25.12 -10.14
N ALA A 57 -6.18 24.81 -11.35
CA ALA A 57 -5.41 25.74 -12.17
C ALA A 57 -6.07 26.08 -13.49
N HIS A 58 -5.79 27.27 -14.00
CA HIS A 58 -6.31 27.76 -15.27
C HIS A 58 -5.30 28.70 -15.94
N CYS A 59 -5.04 28.50 -17.22
CA CYS A 59 -4.28 29.46 -18.02
C CYS A 59 -5.19 30.48 -18.72
N PHE A 60 -5.05 31.76 -18.39
CA PHE A 60 -5.82 32.85 -19.01
C PHE A 60 -5.49 33.11 -20.48
N SER A 61 -4.44 32.48 -21.03
CA SER A 61 -4.10 32.64 -22.45
C SER A 61 -4.37 31.44 -23.33
N CYS A 62 -4.14 30.21 -22.88
CA CYS A 62 -4.41 29.01 -23.70
C CYS A 62 -5.68 28.26 -23.27
N GLY A 63 -6.35 28.69 -22.20
CA GLY A 63 -7.60 28.10 -21.71
C GLY A 63 -7.44 26.74 -21.01
N ARG A 64 -6.23 26.16 -20.99
CA ARG A 64 -5.99 24.87 -20.35
C ARG A 64 -6.17 24.97 -18.84
N SER A 65 -6.90 24.01 -18.29
CA SER A 65 -7.33 24.03 -16.89
C SER A 65 -7.26 22.65 -16.25
N THR A 66 -6.89 22.60 -14.97
CA THR A 66 -6.92 21.39 -14.15
C THR A 66 -7.97 21.55 -13.05
N LEU A 67 -8.85 20.57 -12.93
CA LEU A 67 -9.99 20.62 -12.00
C LEU A 67 -9.70 19.97 -10.64
N THR A 68 -8.66 19.13 -10.57
CA THR A 68 -8.26 18.40 -9.37
C THR A 68 -6.78 18.62 -9.10
N ARG A 69 -6.42 18.59 -7.82
CA ARG A 69 -5.02 18.65 -7.37
C ARG A 69 -4.17 17.59 -8.06
N ASP A 70 -4.65 16.36 -8.12
CA ASP A 70 -3.85 15.24 -8.63
C ASP A 70 -3.52 15.44 -10.12
N LYS A 71 -4.49 15.90 -10.92
CA LYS A 71 -4.25 16.29 -12.32
C LYS A 71 -3.26 17.45 -12.45
N LEU A 72 -3.32 18.44 -11.56
CA LEU A 72 -2.32 19.51 -11.54
C LEU A 72 -0.93 18.92 -11.32
N LEU A 73 -0.76 18.09 -10.29
CA LEU A 73 0.51 17.50 -9.91
C LEU A 73 1.10 16.60 -11.00
N GLU A 74 0.26 15.82 -11.67
CA GLU A 74 0.64 15.04 -12.85
C GLU A 74 1.11 15.95 -13.99
N GLU A 75 0.36 16.99 -14.34
CA GLU A 75 0.68 17.84 -15.49
C GLU A 75 1.90 18.75 -15.26
N ILE A 76 2.20 19.13 -14.02
CA ILE A 76 3.44 19.85 -13.68
C ILE A 76 4.65 18.91 -13.52
N GLY A 77 4.45 17.59 -13.63
CA GLY A 77 5.52 16.59 -13.50
C GLY A 77 5.99 16.36 -12.05
N ARG A 78 5.12 16.60 -11.07
CA ARG A 78 5.38 16.36 -9.64
C ARG A 78 4.38 15.37 -9.01
N PRO A 79 4.21 14.16 -9.56
CA PRO A 79 3.34 13.15 -8.97
C PRO A 79 3.83 12.68 -7.58
N ASP A 80 5.11 12.90 -7.26
CA ASP A 80 5.72 12.65 -5.95
C ASP A 80 5.09 13.46 -4.82
N LEU A 81 4.48 14.61 -5.13
CA LEU A 81 3.76 15.45 -4.16
C LEU A 81 2.34 14.95 -3.88
N MET A 82 1.86 13.91 -4.56
CA MET A 82 0.59 13.31 -4.22
C MET A 82 0.68 12.69 -2.82
N ILE A 83 -0.23 13.10 -1.94
CA ILE A 83 -0.34 12.49 -0.61
C ILE A 83 -0.85 11.07 -0.83
N THR A 84 0.07 10.11 -0.85
CA THR A 84 -0.28 8.69 -0.82
C THR A 84 -1.03 8.44 0.48
N PRO A 85 -2.17 7.73 0.46
CA PRO A 85 -2.85 7.33 1.69
C PRO A 85 -1.87 6.48 2.50
N THR A 86 -1.26 7.08 3.53
CA THR A 86 -0.46 6.35 4.51
C THR A 86 -1.41 5.59 5.43
N ALA A 87 -1.04 4.39 5.83
CA ALA A 87 -1.78 3.67 6.85
C ALA A 87 -1.94 4.54 8.10
N ASP A 88 -3.17 4.70 8.58
CA ASP A 88 -3.43 5.36 9.85
C ASP A 88 -2.96 4.44 10.98
N LEU A 89 -1.84 4.78 11.62
CA LEU A 89 -1.28 4.02 12.74
C LEU A 89 -2.21 3.99 13.96
N SER A 90 -3.20 4.88 14.01
CA SER A 90 -4.20 4.93 15.07
C SER A 90 -5.46 4.13 14.73
N ALA A 91 -5.62 3.74 13.47
CA ALA A 91 -6.76 2.92 13.07
C ALA A 91 -6.63 1.53 13.70
N PRO A 92 -7.70 0.99 14.31
CA PRO A 92 -7.68 -0.35 14.84
C PRO A 92 -7.43 -1.35 13.70
N LEU A 93 -6.54 -2.32 13.95
CA LEU A 93 -6.28 -3.38 13.00
C LEU A 93 -7.58 -4.15 12.73
N ASN A 94 -7.93 -4.33 11.46
CA ASN A 94 -9.03 -5.21 11.11
C ASN A 94 -8.59 -6.66 11.39
N ALA A 95 -9.08 -7.24 12.48
CA ALA A 95 -8.76 -8.61 12.89
C ALA A 95 -9.09 -9.62 11.79
N ASN A 96 -10.12 -9.36 10.97
CA ASN A 96 -10.54 -10.24 9.88
C ASN A 96 -9.53 -10.33 8.73
N LEU A 97 -8.55 -9.41 8.65
CA LEU A 97 -7.45 -9.51 7.69
C LEU A 97 -6.35 -10.49 8.15
N LEU A 98 -6.17 -10.65 9.46
CA LEU A 98 -5.16 -11.55 10.03
C LEU A 98 -5.73 -12.92 10.35
N PHE A 99 -6.96 -12.93 10.87
CA PHE A 99 -7.71 -14.10 11.26
C PHE A 99 -9.10 -13.92 10.67
N PRO A 100 -9.39 -14.47 9.49
CA PRO A 100 -10.72 -14.47 8.91
C PRO A 100 -11.67 -15.29 9.80
N LEU A 101 -12.15 -14.70 10.90
CA LEU A 101 -13.05 -15.36 11.84
C LEU A 101 -14.45 -15.60 11.24
N ASP A 102 -14.75 -14.91 10.13
CA ASP A 102 -15.98 -15.04 9.36
C ASP A 102 -15.89 -16.14 8.27
N ASN A 103 -14.71 -16.76 8.06
CA ASN A 103 -14.62 -17.94 7.21
C ASN A 103 -15.13 -19.14 8.01
N GLU A 104 -16.38 -19.50 7.79
CA GLU A 104 -17.05 -20.71 8.31
C GLU A 104 -16.58 -22.00 7.61
N GLU A 105 -15.52 -21.95 6.78
CA GLU A 105 -14.90 -23.15 6.21
C GLU A 105 -14.15 -23.91 7.33
N GLU A 106 -14.91 -24.67 8.10
CA GLU A 106 -14.41 -25.63 9.07
C GLU A 106 -13.56 -26.66 8.32
N ILE A 107 -12.29 -26.79 8.72
CA ILE A 107 -11.40 -27.79 8.12
C ILE A 107 -11.94 -29.16 8.54
N ASP A 108 -12.13 -30.05 7.58
CA ASP A 108 -12.49 -31.44 7.85
C ASP A 108 -11.29 -32.15 8.50
N ASP A 109 -11.24 -32.07 9.83
CA ASP A 109 -10.24 -32.72 10.66
C ASP A 109 -10.51 -34.23 10.85
N THR A 110 -11.43 -34.82 10.07
CA THR A 110 -11.64 -36.27 10.13
C THR A 110 -10.45 -37.02 9.55
N LEU A 111 -9.87 -37.89 10.37
CA LEU A 111 -8.80 -38.79 9.93
C LEU A 111 -9.42 -40.04 9.31
N GLY A 112 -9.22 -40.21 8.00
CA GLY A 112 -9.48 -41.48 7.34
C GLY A 112 -8.52 -42.57 7.83
N ILE A 113 -9.01 -43.80 7.98
CA ILE A 113 -8.15 -44.96 8.21
C ILE A 113 -7.44 -45.26 6.89
N VAL A 114 -6.13 -45.07 6.86
CA VAL A 114 -5.27 -45.39 5.70
C VAL A 114 -4.47 -46.64 6.04
N GLU A 115 -4.46 -47.62 5.14
CA GLU A 115 -3.63 -48.81 5.29
C GLU A 115 -2.16 -48.49 5.03
N LEU A 116 -1.26 -49.26 5.67
CA LEU A 116 0.17 -49.13 5.43
C LEU A 116 0.48 -49.52 3.97
N PRO A 117 1.44 -48.84 3.29
CA PRO A 117 1.84 -49.22 1.93
C PRO A 117 2.36 -50.66 1.85
N ASP A 118 2.14 -51.33 0.70
CA ASP A 118 2.51 -52.74 0.46
C ASP A 118 3.99 -53.08 0.75
N PHE A 119 4.89 -52.11 0.61
CA PHE A 119 6.34 -52.27 0.82
C PHE A 119 6.81 -51.83 2.20
N TYR A 120 5.89 -51.56 3.13
CA TYR A 120 6.22 -51.22 4.50
C TYR A 120 6.86 -52.42 5.21
N ARG A 121 8.05 -52.21 5.77
CA ARG A 121 8.70 -53.18 6.66
C ARG A 121 9.03 -52.52 7.98
N GLN A 122 8.55 -53.09 9.07
CA GLN A 122 8.92 -52.66 10.42
C GLN A 122 10.41 -52.91 10.66
N VAL A 123 11.09 -51.93 11.24
CA VAL A 123 12.51 -51.99 11.60
C VAL A 123 12.70 -51.66 13.07
N TYR A 124 13.65 -52.34 13.70
CA TYR A 124 14.00 -52.15 15.11
C TYR A 124 15.35 -51.44 15.29
N THR A 125 15.98 -51.06 14.18
CA THR A 125 17.18 -50.24 14.16
C THR A 125 17.16 -49.34 12.93
N HIS A 126 17.30 -48.03 13.15
CA HIS A 126 17.40 -47.06 12.07
C HIS A 126 18.53 -46.05 12.37
N PRO A 127 19.51 -45.85 11.46
CA PRO A 127 20.68 -45.00 11.73
C PRO A 127 20.34 -43.59 12.20
N TYR A 128 19.34 -42.96 11.59
CA TYR A 128 18.89 -41.62 11.96
C TYR A 128 18.29 -41.55 13.37
N LEU A 129 17.50 -42.56 13.76
CA LEU A 129 16.86 -42.60 15.08
C LEU A 129 17.90 -42.89 16.16
N LYS A 130 18.82 -43.82 15.89
CA LYS A 130 19.95 -44.10 16.79
C LYS A 130 20.80 -42.86 17.05
N ALA A 131 21.07 -42.04 16.03
CA ALA A 131 21.78 -40.77 16.18
C ALA A 131 21.03 -39.72 17.00
N ARG A 132 19.71 -39.85 17.15
CA ARG A 132 18.83 -38.97 17.94
C ARG A 132 18.54 -39.50 19.34
N GLY A 133 19.22 -40.58 19.75
CA GLY A 133 19.10 -41.15 21.09
C GLY A 133 17.96 -42.17 21.25
N PHE A 134 17.36 -42.64 20.16
CA PHE A 134 16.33 -43.67 20.21
C PHE A 134 16.93 -44.98 20.74
N VAL A 135 16.34 -45.52 21.81
CA VAL A 135 16.73 -46.80 22.43
C VAL A 135 15.85 -47.94 21.94
N TYR A 136 16.17 -49.18 22.33
CA TYR A 136 15.43 -50.36 21.90
C TYR A 136 13.94 -50.29 22.31
N ASP A 137 13.68 -49.91 23.57
CA ASP A 137 12.32 -49.81 24.13
C ASP A 137 11.45 -48.79 23.38
N ASP A 138 12.05 -47.75 22.78
CA ASP A 138 11.32 -46.74 22.01
C ASP A 138 10.70 -47.33 20.73
N TYR A 139 11.28 -48.39 20.15
CA TYR A 139 10.72 -49.07 18.98
C TYR A 139 9.49 -49.92 19.32
N GLU A 140 9.32 -50.31 20.58
CA GLU A 140 8.11 -51.00 21.06
C GLU A 140 6.97 -49.99 21.27
N GLN A 141 7.29 -48.80 21.80
CA GLN A 141 6.31 -47.73 22.00
C GLN A 141 5.91 -47.05 20.67
N PHE A 142 6.85 -46.89 19.75
CA PHE A 142 6.65 -46.20 18.48
C PHE A 142 7.08 -47.11 17.32
N PRO A 143 6.16 -47.88 16.72
CA PRO A 143 6.47 -48.75 15.59
C PRO A 143 7.03 -47.96 14.40
N VAL A 144 8.29 -48.20 14.06
CA VAL A 144 8.97 -47.57 12.92
C VAL A 144 9.05 -48.56 11.78
N GLY A 145 8.84 -48.09 10.55
CA GLY A 145 9.14 -48.88 9.36
C GLY A 145 9.75 -48.05 8.25
N ILE A 146 10.28 -48.75 7.27
CA ILE A 146 10.86 -48.18 6.05
C ILE A 146 10.01 -48.62 4.85
N THR A 147 9.92 -47.75 3.85
CA THR A 147 9.24 -48.03 2.56
C THR A 147 10.23 -48.24 1.42
N ALA A 148 11.51 -48.47 1.75
CA ALA A 148 12.56 -48.76 0.78
C ALA A 148 12.50 -50.24 0.36
N GLY A 149 12.24 -50.47 -0.93
CA GLY A 149 12.48 -51.75 -1.60
C GLY A 149 13.96 -52.08 -1.67
#